data_AF-A0A7W7BQ99-F1
#
_entry.id   AF-A0A7W7BQ99-F1
#
_cell.length_a   1.000
_cell.length_b   1.000
_cell.length_c   1.000
_cell.angle_alpha   90.00
_cell.angle_beta   90.00
_cell.angle_gamma   90.00
#
_symmetry.space_group_name_H-M   'P 1'
#
loop_
_entity.id
_entity.type
_entity.pdbx_description
1 polymer ?
#
loop_
_entity_poly.entity_id
_entity_poly.type
_entity_poly.pdbx_seq_one_letter_code
_entity_poly.pdbx_strand_id
1 'polypeptide(L)'
;MRETLHLAMTALSAYVLCGVVYFVQVLPRMLRYRLVERMPHVDASLLLIRGEFDATSPRRFHSRLVAVARHARRWEIRGASHSIINAHAVGAADLIVRHADDALGQRGRVPAEQAAVPPPPHAGIGVVVSALRERFSEWFSALRGDEAGVERAKERHARILWRAYSRSGSDPRRGQKP
;
A
#
# COMPACT_ATOMS: atom_id res chain seq x y z
N MET A 1 12.09 14.26 15.58
CA MET A 1 10.85 15.08 15.73
C MET A 1 10.47 15.89 14.47
N ARG A 2 11.31 16.01 13.43
CA ARG A 2 10.98 16.74 12.18
C ARG A 2 10.30 15.90 11.08
N GLU A 3 10.41 14.57 11.12
CA GLU A 3 9.79 13.69 10.10
C GLU A 3 8.25 13.64 10.21
N THR A 4 7.69 13.78 11.41
CA THR A 4 6.26 13.65 11.65
C THR A 4 5.44 14.72 10.92
N LEU A 5 5.94 15.96 10.82
CA LEU A 5 5.22 17.07 10.16
C LEU A 5 5.22 16.92 8.64
N HIS A 6 6.35 16.51 8.04
CA HIS A 6 6.43 16.33 6.60
C HIS A 6 5.59 15.13 6.13
N LEU A 7 5.61 14.01 6.88
CA LEU A 7 4.71 12.88 6.64
C LEU A 7 3.23 13.26 6.88
N ALA A 8 2.92 14.03 7.93
CA ALA A 8 1.56 14.49 8.20
C ALA A 8 1.05 15.45 7.12
N MET A 9 1.88 16.36 6.62
CA MET A 9 1.55 17.27 5.52
C MET A 9 1.40 16.53 4.19
N THR A 10 2.17 15.47 3.96
CA THR A 10 2.03 14.60 2.77
C THR A 10 0.76 13.75 2.86
N ALA A 11 0.41 13.26 4.05
CA ALA A 11 -0.85 12.58 4.29
C ALA A 11 -2.05 13.54 4.15
N LEU A 12 -1.97 14.75 4.70
CA LEU A 12 -3.00 15.78 4.63
C LEU A 12 -3.21 16.27 3.18
N SER A 13 -2.12 16.52 2.45
CA SER A 13 -2.21 16.85 1.02
C SER A 13 -2.72 15.69 0.20
N ALA A 14 -2.35 14.43 0.52
CA ALA A 14 -2.96 13.26 -0.08
C ALA A 14 -4.47 13.15 0.24
N TYR A 15 -4.91 13.52 1.44
CA TYR A 15 -6.32 13.57 1.85
C TYR A 15 -7.10 14.67 1.12
N VAL A 16 -6.52 15.86 0.99
CA VAL A 16 -7.10 16.98 0.25
C VAL A 16 -7.14 16.68 -1.25
N LEU A 17 -6.09 16.07 -1.83
CA LEU A 17 -6.05 15.62 -3.22
C LEU A 17 -6.95 14.42 -3.52
N CYS A 18 -7.25 13.56 -2.54
CA CYS A 18 -8.23 12.48 -2.69
C CYS A 18 -9.69 12.99 -2.67
N GLY A 19 -9.87 14.28 -2.33
CA GLY A 19 -11.16 14.94 -2.22
C GLY A 19 -11.80 14.75 -0.84
N VAL A 20 -11.88 15.84 -0.06
CA VAL A 20 -12.55 15.87 1.25
C VAL A 20 -13.99 15.35 1.15
N VAL A 21 -14.69 15.63 0.05
CA VAL A 21 -16.06 15.17 -0.22
C VAL A 21 -16.14 13.65 -0.35
N TYR A 22 -15.22 13.03 -1.10
CA TYR A 22 -15.15 11.57 -1.23
C TYR A 22 -14.85 10.91 0.13
N PHE A 23 -13.90 11.49 0.87
CA PHE A 23 -13.56 11.02 2.21
C PHE A 23 -14.75 11.06 3.16
N VAL A 24 -15.49 12.17 3.22
CA VAL A 24 -16.68 12.31 4.09
C VAL A 24 -17.80 11.35 3.67
N GLN A 25 -17.91 11.02 2.38
CA GLN A 25 -18.93 10.07 1.91
C GLN A 25 -18.56 8.60 2.18
N VAL A 26 -17.29 8.24 2.00
CA VAL A 26 -16.82 6.84 2.05
C VAL A 26 -16.41 6.44 3.46
N LEU A 27 -15.76 7.33 4.22
CA LEU A 27 -15.27 7.02 5.56
C LEU A 27 -16.38 6.50 6.48
N PRO A 28 -17.58 7.10 6.58
CA PRO A 28 -18.63 6.57 7.45
C PRO A 28 -19.09 5.17 7.04
N ARG A 29 -19.11 4.86 5.74
CA ARG A 29 -19.47 3.53 5.24
C ARG A 29 -18.39 2.51 5.59
N MET A 30 -17.12 2.88 5.43
CA MET A 30 -15.99 2.04 5.83
C MET A 30 -15.99 1.77 7.35
N LEU A 31 -16.21 2.79 8.18
CA LEU A 31 -16.24 2.66 9.63
C LEU A 31 -17.42 1.82 10.13
N ARG A 32 -18.56 1.85 9.41
CA ARG A 32 -19.73 1.01 9.71
C ARG A 32 -19.54 -0.45 9.25
N TYR A 33 -18.55 -0.73 8.40
CA TYR A 33 -18.35 -2.08 7.90
C TYR A 33 -17.84 -3.01 9.00
N ARG A 34 -18.66 -4.01 9.36
CA ARG A 34 -18.36 -4.98 10.42
C ARG A 34 -17.42 -6.07 9.92
N LEU A 35 -16.18 -5.69 9.61
CA LEU A 35 -15.17 -6.58 9.00
C LEU A 35 -14.94 -7.86 9.82
N VAL A 36 -14.87 -7.74 11.15
CA VAL A 36 -14.63 -8.86 12.07
C VAL A 36 -15.71 -9.94 11.98
N GLU A 37 -16.97 -9.56 11.77
CA GLU A 37 -18.08 -10.53 11.65
C GLU A 37 -18.17 -11.18 10.28
N ARG A 38 -17.59 -10.53 9.26
CA ARG A 38 -17.56 -11.04 7.89
C ARG A 38 -16.42 -12.05 7.70
N MET A 39 -15.33 -11.91 8.45
CA MET A 39 -14.13 -12.77 8.31
C MET A 39 -14.34 -14.28 8.46
N PRO A 40 -15.23 -14.78 9.34
CA PRO A 40 -15.52 -16.21 9.40
C PRO A 40 -16.10 -16.82 8.11
N HIS A 41 -16.64 -15.98 7.22
CA HIS A 41 -17.22 -16.40 5.94
C HIS A 41 -16.20 -16.40 4.79
N VAL A 42 -14.94 -16.04 5.05
CA VAL A 42 -13.90 -16.04 4.02
C VAL A 42 -13.13 -17.35 4.08
N ASP A 43 -13.29 -18.16 3.01
CA ASP A 43 -12.59 -19.44 2.87
C ASP A 43 -11.19 -19.29 2.24
N ALA A 44 -10.90 -18.14 1.63
CA ALA A 44 -9.60 -17.85 1.04
C ALA A 44 -8.49 -17.71 2.10
N SER A 45 -7.26 -18.08 1.73
CA SER A 45 -6.08 -17.84 2.56
C SER A 45 -5.77 -16.35 2.65
N LEU A 46 -5.88 -15.77 3.86
CA LEU A 46 -5.72 -14.33 4.09
C LEU A 46 -4.30 -13.97 4.53
N LEU A 47 -3.75 -12.90 3.94
CA LEU A 47 -2.54 -12.24 4.39
C LEU A 47 -2.86 -10.86 4.96
N LEU A 48 -2.59 -10.65 6.24
CA LEU A 48 -2.76 -9.36 6.90
C LEU A 48 -1.39 -8.72 7.16
N ILE A 49 -1.05 -7.68 6.39
CA ILE A 49 0.20 -6.92 6.53
C ILE A 49 -0.07 -5.58 7.22
N ARG A 50 0.79 -5.19 8.17
CA ARG A 50 0.74 -3.85 8.79
C ARG A 50 2.12 -3.24 8.99
N GLY A 51 2.17 -1.92 9.13
CA GLY A 51 3.34 -1.23 9.68
C GLY A 51 3.33 -1.24 11.21
N GLU A 52 4.51 -1.30 11.84
CA GLU A 52 4.66 -1.29 13.30
C GLU A 52 3.91 -0.13 13.98
N PHE A 53 4.02 1.07 13.43
CA PHE A 53 3.47 2.32 13.96
C PHE A 53 2.11 2.71 13.34
N ASP A 54 1.42 1.76 12.71
CA ASP A 54 0.09 2.00 12.19
C ASP A 54 -0.93 2.21 13.32
N ALA A 55 -1.38 3.46 13.49
CA ALA A 55 -2.41 3.85 14.44
C ALA A 55 -3.83 3.63 13.92
N THR A 56 -4.03 3.64 12.59
CA THR A 56 -5.34 3.45 11.94
C THR A 56 -5.73 1.98 11.93
N SER A 57 -4.76 1.08 11.74
CA SER A 57 -4.92 -0.38 11.85
C SER A 57 -3.99 -0.97 12.93
N PRO A 58 -4.35 -0.85 14.22
CA PRO A 58 -3.48 -1.24 15.32
C PRO A 58 -3.33 -2.76 15.44
N ARG A 59 -2.26 -3.23 16.12
CA ARG A 59 -1.99 -4.66 16.38
C ARG A 59 -3.21 -5.40 16.96
N ARG A 60 -3.94 -4.77 17.88
CA ARG A 60 -5.15 -5.34 18.50
C ARG A 60 -6.23 -5.67 17.48
N PHE A 61 -6.39 -4.84 16.45
CA PHE A 61 -7.40 -5.04 15.41
C PHE A 61 -7.04 -6.24 14.53
N HIS A 62 -5.78 -6.32 14.09
CA HIS A 62 -5.28 -7.49 13.34
C HIS A 62 -5.39 -8.78 14.16
N SER A 63 -5.08 -8.76 15.46
CA SER A 63 -5.26 -9.93 16.32
C SER A 63 -6.71 -10.39 16.38
N ARG A 64 -7.68 -9.47 16.42
CA ARG A 64 -9.11 -9.82 16.37
C ARG A 64 -9.49 -10.44 15.03
N LEU A 65 -8.98 -9.91 13.91
CA LEU A 65 -9.25 -10.47 12.58
C LEU A 65 -8.68 -11.88 12.42
N VAL A 66 -7.44 -12.11 12.85
CA VAL A 66 -6.83 -13.45 12.81
C VAL A 66 -7.59 -14.44 13.67
N ALA A 67 -8.08 -14.02 14.84
CA ALA A 67 -8.80 -14.90 15.76
C ALA A 67 -10.13 -15.43 15.21
N VAL A 68 -10.75 -14.71 14.27
CA VAL A 68 -12.06 -15.08 13.69
C VAL A 68 -11.96 -15.60 12.26
N ALA A 69 -10.82 -15.42 11.60
CA ALA A 69 -10.59 -15.92 10.24
C ALA A 69 -10.25 -17.41 10.25
N ARG A 70 -10.72 -18.14 9.22
CA ARG A 70 -10.41 -19.58 9.07
C ARG A 70 -8.94 -19.83 8.77
N HIS A 71 -8.41 -19.07 7.81
CA HIS A 71 -7.03 -19.17 7.35
C HIS A 71 -6.43 -17.78 7.23
N ALA A 72 -5.65 -17.36 8.22
CA ALA A 72 -5.02 -16.05 8.21
C ALA A 72 -3.56 -16.10 8.66
N ARG A 73 -2.70 -15.42 7.90
CA ARG A 73 -1.31 -15.14 8.23
C ARG A 73 -1.18 -13.66 8.58
N ARG A 74 -0.39 -13.33 9.60
CA ARG A 74 -0.16 -11.95 10.04
C ARG A 74 1.31 -11.56 9.96
N TRP A 75 1.60 -10.50 9.23
CA TRP A 75 2.96 -10.02 9.05
C TRP A 75 3.05 -8.53 9.35
N GLU A 76 4.20 -8.13 9.87
CA GLU A 76 4.43 -6.75 10.29
C GLU A 76 5.76 -6.24 9.75
N ILE A 77 5.73 -5.06 9.15
CA ILE A 77 6.92 -4.35 8.71
C ILE A 77 7.37 -3.46 9.87
N ARG A 78 8.52 -3.78 10.49
CA ARG A 78 9.08 -3.01 11.60
C ARG A 78 9.52 -1.64 11.11
N GLY A 79 9.30 -0.60 11.89
CA GLY A 79 9.62 0.78 11.48
C GLY A 79 8.63 1.43 10.51
N ALA A 80 7.70 0.67 9.91
CA ALA A 80 6.74 1.21 8.94
C ALA A 80 5.49 1.82 9.60
N SER A 81 4.89 2.80 8.92
CA SER A 81 3.61 3.42 9.29
C SER A 81 2.44 2.84 8.46
N HIS A 82 1.27 3.49 8.47
CA HIS A 82 0.06 2.98 7.81
C HIS A 82 0.22 2.75 6.29
N SER A 83 0.97 3.62 5.59
CA SER A 83 1.11 3.55 4.12
C SER A 83 2.25 2.62 3.68
N ILE A 84 2.18 1.34 4.08
CA ILE A 84 3.20 0.34 3.74
C ILE A 84 3.35 0.14 2.23
N ILE A 85 2.29 0.31 1.46
CA ILE A 85 2.29 0.15 0.00
C ILE A 85 3.09 1.26 -0.70
N ASN A 86 3.26 2.42 -0.07
CA ASN A 86 4.02 3.51 -0.67
C ASN A 86 5.51 3.44 -0.28
N ALA A 87 5.79 3.32 1.02
CA ALA A 87 7.17 3.36 1.52
C ALA A 87 7.88 1.99 1.50
N HIS A 88 7.12 0.89 1.57
CA HIS A 88 7.64 -0.46 1.76
C HIS A 88 7.03 -1.46 0.76
N ALA A 89 6.77 -1.01 -0.46
CA ALA A 89 6.09 -1.78 -1.50
C ALA A 89 6.84 -3.07 -1.86
N VAL A 90 8.18 -3.06 -1.83
CA VAL A 90 9.02 -4.23 -2.15
C VAL A 90 8.80 -5.33 -1.12
N GLY A 91 8.87 -5.02 0.17
CA GLY A 91 8.62 -6.02 1.22
C GLY A 91 7.16 -6.47 1.26
N ALA A 92 6.21 -5.57 0.99
CA ALA A 92 4.81 -5.97 0.85
C ALA A 92 4.61 -6.94 -0.32
N ALA A 93 5.25 -6.69 -1.47
CA ALA A 93 5.18 -7.57 -2.64
C ALA A 93 5.84 -8.93 -2.38
N ASP A 94 7.00 -8.97 -1.72
CA ASP A 94 7.65 -10.23 -1.31
C ASP A 94 6.72 -11.08 -0.42
N LEU A 95 6.09 -10.45 0.57
CA LEU A 95 5.13 -11.13 1.44
C LEU A 95 3.91 -11.64 0.65
N ILE A 96 3.40 -10.87 -0.32
CA ILE A 96 2.27 -11.31 -1.15
C ILE A 96 2.66 -12.53 -1.99
N VAL A 97 3.83 -12.52 -2.64
CA VAL A 97 4.31 -13.64 -3.46
C VAL A 97 4.51 -14.88 -2.59
N ARG A 98 5.22 -14.75 -1.47
CA ARG A 98 5.46 -15.88 -0.56
C ARG A 98 4.19 -16.41 0.08
N HIS A 99 3.15 -15.59 0.25
CA HIS A 99 1.83 -16.06 0.68
C HIS A 99 1.14 -16.87 -0.40
N ALA A 100 1.20 -16.41 -1.66
CA ALA A 100 0.66 -17.13 -2.80
C ALA A 100 1.35 -18.49 -2.99
N ASP A 101 2.66 -18.55 -2.73
CA ASP A 101 3.48 -19.78 -2.79
C ASP A 101 3.37 -20.65 -1.52
N ASP A 102 2.50 -20.29 -0.57
CA ASP A 102 2.34 -20.94 0.74
C ASP A 102 3.63 -21.02 1.61
N ALA A 103 4.66 -20.27 1.24
CA ALA A 103 6.00 -20.27 1.82
C ALA A 103 6.18 -19.31 3.02
N LEU A 104 5.08 -18.74 3.53
CA LEU A 104 5.11 -17.91 4.75
C LEU A 104 4.81 -18.74 6.00
N GLY A 105 5.30 -18.27 7.15
CA GLY A 105 4.77 -18.69 8.44
C GLY A 105 3.42 -18.03 8.76
N GLN A 106 2.71 -18.53 9.77
CA GLN A 106 1.47 -17.90 10.26
C GLN A 106 1.69 -16.48 10.82
N ARG A 107 2.89 -16.22 11.36
CA ARG A 107 3.26 -14.91 11.89
C ARG A 107 4.73 -14.60 11.59
N GLY A 108 5.02 -13.35 11.24
CA GLY A 108 6.39 -12.90 11.11
C GLY A 108 6.55 -11.39 11.18
N ARG A 109 7.80 -10.95 11.08
CA ARG A 109 8.16 -9.54 10.96
C ARG A 109 9.24 -9.39 9.89
N VAL A 110 9.16 -8.32 9.12
CA VAL A 110 10.22 -7.91 8.16
C VAL A 110 10.74 -6.54 8.60
N PRO A 111 12.07 -6.33 8.65
CA PRO A 111 12.62 -5.00 8.91
C PRO A 111 12.31 -4.00 7.78
N ALA A 112 12.08 -2.72 8.12
CA ALA A 112 11.74 -1.67 7.15
C ALA A 112 12.79 -1.53 6.05
N GLU A 113 14.07 -1.65 6.41
CA GLU A 113 15.20 -1.54 5.48
C GLU A 113 15.17 -2.63 4.40
N GLN A 114 14.72 -3.84 4.74
CA GLN A 114 14.58 -4.94 3.78
C GLN A 114 13.29 -4.79 2.95
N ALA A 115 12.29 -4.11 3.49
CA ALA A 115 11.00 -3.91 2.84
C ALA A 115 10.93 -2.63 1.99
N ALA A 116 11.89 -1.73 2.13
CA ALA A 116 11.88 -0.41 1.52
C ALA A 116 11.93 -0.48 0.00
N VAL A 117 11.23 0.46 -0.64
CA VAL A 117 11.43 0.70 -2.07
C VAL A 117 12.75 1.45 -2.22
N PRO A 118 13.73 0.94 -3.01
CA PRO A 118 14.94 1.70 -3.27
C PRO A 118 14.58 3.04 -3.93
N PRO A 119 15.26 4.15 -3.57
CA PRO A 119 14.97 5.44 -4.17
C PRO A 119 15.09 5.34 -5.70
N PRO A 120 14.11 5.86 -6.46
CA PRO A 120 14.17 5.77 -7.91
C PRO A 120 15.46 6.44 -8.40
N PRO A 121 16.31 5.74 -9.18
CA PRO A 121 17.64 6.23 -9.55
C PRO A 121 17.60 7.55 -10.33
N HIS A 122 16.43 7.93 -10.87
CA HIS A 122 16.19 9.20 -11.55
C HIS A 122 14.91 9.88 -11.05
N ALA A 123 14.95 10.40 -9.82
CA ALA A 123 13.92 11.31 -9.29
C ALA A 123 14.08 12.73 -9.88
N GLY A 124 13.90 12.86 -11.20
CA GLY A 124 13.79 14.17 -11.83
C GLY A 124 12.45 14.83 -11.49
N ILE A 125 12.45 16.16 -11.30
CA ILE A 125 11.24 16.97 -11.02
C ILE A 125 10.11 16.68 -12.04
N GLY A 126 10.46 16.36 -13.29
CA GLY A 126 9.50 15.97 -14.33
C GLY A 126 8.69 14.69 -14.02
N VAL A 127 9.28 13.72 -13.31
CA VAL A 127 8.58 12.49 -12.90
C VAL A 127 7.53 12.81 -11.82
N VAL A 128 7.88 13.66 -10.86
CA VAL A 128 6.96 14.12 -9.80
C VAL A 128 5.81 14.94 -10.39
N VAL A 129 6.10 15.86 -11.30
CA VAL A 129 5.07 16.66 -12.00
C VAL A 129 4.18 15.78 -12.87
N SER A 130 4.72 14.79 -13.56
CA SER A 130 3.93 13.86 -14.37
C SER A 130 3.04 12.96 -13.51
N ALA A 131 3.54 12.46 -12.38
CA ALA A 131 2.78 11.66 -11.41
C ALA A 131 1.63 12.47 -10.79
N LEU A 132 1.87 13.75 -10.47
CA LEU A 132 0.83 14.67 -10.02
C LEU A 132 -0.22 14.90 -11.10
N ARG A 133 0.19 15.18 -12.34
CA ARG A 133 -0.73 15.42 -13.46
C ARG A 133 -1.60 14.20 -13.78
N GLU A 134 -1.03 13.01 -13.72
CA GLU A 134 -1.76 11.75 -13.90
C GLU A 134 -2.80 11.54 -12.78
N ARG A 135 -2.43 11.81 -11.51
CA ARG A 135 -3.38 11.78 -10.39
C ARG A 135 -4.50 12.80 -10.54
N PHE A 136 -4.23 14.00 -11.08
CA PHE A 136 -5.26 15.01 -11.39
C PHE A 136 -6.22 14.55 -12.50
N SER A 137 -5.73 13.80 -13.50
CA SER A 137 -6.56 13.23 -14.57
C SER A 137 -7.43 12.07 -14.10
N GLU A 138 -6.90 11.20 -13.24
CA GLU A 138 -7.65 10.13 -12.57
C GLU A 138 -8.79 10.72 -11.72
N TRP A 139 -8.50 11.83 -11.02
CA TRP A 139 -9.47 12.57 -10.22
C TRP A 139 -10.62 13.18 -11.03
N PHE A 140 -10.32 13.82 -12.16
CA PHE A 140 -11.35 14.43 -13.02
C PHE A 140 -12.24 13.39 -13.73
N SER A 141 -11.75 12.15 -13.86
CA SER A 141 -12.51 11.02 -14.40
C SER A 141 -13.38 10.37 -13.32
N ALA A 142 -12.84 10.17 -12.10
CA ALA A 142 -13.60 9.66 -10.96
C ALA A 142 -14.76 10.60 -10.54
N LEU A 143 -14.56 11.91 -10.60
CA LEU A 143 -15.61 12.92 -10.34
C LEU A 143 -16.77 12.87 -11.34
N ARG A 144 -16.55 12.39 -12.56
CA ARG A 144 -17.58 12.21 -13.59
C ARG A 144 -18.23 10.83 -13.58
N GLY A 145 -17.84 9.94 -12.65
CA GLY A 145 -18.32 8.57 -12.61
C GLY A 145 -17.79 7.70 -13.76
N ASP A 146 -16.69 8.11 -14.40
CA ASP A 146 -16.07 7.37 -15.52
C ASP A 146 -15.07 6.33 -14.98
N GLU A 147 -15.56 5.14 -14.65
CA GLU A 147 -14.74 4.03 -14.15
C GLU A 147 -13.64 3.60 -15.15
N ALA A 148 -13.94 3.66 -16.45
CA ALA A 148 -12.97 3.34 -17.52
C ALA A 148 -11.89 4.42 -17.66
N GLY A 149 -12.18 5.68 -17.32
CA GLY A 149 -11.19 6.75 -17.23
C GLY A 149 -10.21 6.55 -16.07
N VAL A 150 -10.70 6.08 -14.92
CA VAL A 150 -9.89 5.74 -13.74
C VAL A 150 -8.96 4.56 -14.02
N GLU A 151 -9.47 3.50 -14.64
CA GLU A 151 -8.69 2.32 -15.01
C GLU A 151 -7.50 2.68 -15.92
N ARG A 152 -7.76 3.44 -16.99
CA ARG A 152 -6.73 3.88 -17.95
C ARG A 152 -5.65 4.74 -17.29
N ALA A 153 -6.02 5.61 -16.36
CA ALA A 153 -5.08 6.45 -15.63
C ALA A 153 -4.16 5.60 -14.72
N LYS A 154 -4.73 4.62 -14.00
CA LYS A 154 -3.95 3.69 -13.17
C LYS A 154 -3.00 2.83 -14.00
N GLU A 155 -3.47 2.31 -15.14
CA GLU A 155 -2.65 1.51 -16.05
C GLU A 155 -1.48 2.33 -16.62
N ARG A 156 -1.72 3.61 -16.95
CA ARG A 156 -0.68 4.52 -17.45
C ARG A 156 0.35 4.86 -16.37
N HIS A 157 -0.09 5.13 -15.15
CA HIS A 157 0.78 5.37 -14.01
C HIS A 157 1.65 4.15 -13.68
N ALA A 158 1.06 2.95 -13.67
CA ALA A 158 1.77 1.68 -13.47
C ALA A 158 2.82 1.45 -14.56
N ARG A 159 2.50 1.72 -15.84
CA ARG A 159 3.47 1.63 -16.95
C ARG A 159 4.61 2.64 -16.85
N ILE A 160 4.36 3.86 -16.39
CA ILE A 160 5.40 4.88 -16.19
C ILE A 160 6.36 4.44 -15.09
N LEU A 161 5.83 3.99 -13.95
CA LEU A 161 6.64 3.44 -12.86
C LEU A 161 7.42 2.21 -13.33
N TRP A 162 6.77 1.26 -14.00
CA TRP A 162 7.43 0.07 -14.52
C TRP A 162 8.61 0.42 -15.43
N ARG A 163 8.42 1.35 -16.38
CA ARG A 163 9.48 1.84 -17.27
C ARG A 163 10.62 2.54 -16.52
N ALA A 164 10.30 3.29 -15.46
CA ALA A 164 11.30 3.94 -14.63
C ALA A 164 12.18 2.92 -13.87
N TYR A 165 11.61 1.78 -13.46
CA TYR A 165 12.35 0.70 -12.80
C TYR A 165 13.02 -0.27 -13.79
N SER A 166 12.42 -0.55 -14.94
CA SER A 166 12.90 -1.56 -15.90
C SER A 166 14.04 -1.07 -16.81
N ARG A 167 14.21 0.25 -17.00
CA ARG A 167 15.39 0.81 -17.70
C ARG A 167 16.69 0.72 -16.88
N SER A 168 16.62 0.33 -15.61
CA SER A 168 17.80 0.17 -14.74
C SER A 168 18.58 -1.13 -14.97
N GLY A 169 18.09 -2.09 -15.76
CA GLY A 169 18.85 -3.30 -16.13
C GLY A 169 19.23 -4.26 -14.99
N SER A 170 18.98 -3.92 -13.73
CA SER A 170 19.29 -4.73 -12.56
C SER A 170 17.99 -5.14 -11.87
N ASP A 171 17.64 -6.41 -12.03
CA ASP A 171 16.75 -7.10 -11.10
C ASP A 171 17.35 -6.94 -9.69
N PRO A 172 16.66 -6.29 -8.73
CA PRO A 172 17.18 -6.11 -7.37
C PRO A 172 17.44 -7.45 -6.64
N ARG A 173 16.97 -8.58 -7.17
CA ARG A 173 17.26 -9.93 -6.67
C ARG A 173 18.56 -10.54 -7.22
N ARG A 174 19.12 -10.01 -8.32
CA ARG A 174 20.34 -10.56 -8.94
C ARG A 174 21.64 -10.20 -8.20
N GLY A 175 21.58 -9.36 -7.17
CA GLY A 175 22.75 -8.95 -6.37
C GLY A 175 22.99 -9.74 -5.08
N GLN A 176 22.04 -10.58 -4.64
CA GLN A 176 22.16 -11.33 -3.39
C GLN A 176 22.54 -12.78 -3.72
N LYS A 177 23.85 -13.02 -3.82
CA LYS A 177 24.43 -14.37 -3.88
C LYS A 177 24.23 -15.03 -2.49
N PRO A 178 23.94 -16.35 -2.41
CA PRO A 178 23.78 -17.06 -1.14
C PRO A 178 25.00 -16.93 -0.21
#